data_AF-A0A350QWV0-F1
#
_entry.id   AF-A0A350QWV0-F1
#
_cell.length_a   1.000
_cell.length_b   1.000
_cell.length_c   1.000
_cell.angle_alpha   90.00
_cell.angle_beta   90.00
_cell.angle_gamma   90.00
#
_symmetry.space_group_name_H-M   'P 1'
#
loop_
_entity.id
_entity.type
_entity.pdbx_description
1 polymer ?
#
loop_
_entity_poly.entity_id
_entity_poly.type
_entity_poly.pdbx_seq_one_letter_code
_entity_poly.pdbx_strand_id
1 'polypeptide(L)'
;MKTSPRLLFLLIFALPLSLSFGQVQIHEWTNKAGRTIKAKFLRSDAETVTIFLNGRNFVLKLADLSEESQAQARKLSAPSVPPLVPVAPAPETSPPAGQSSGSSTTKTSSKPIGQGGKTVLPVLGSGKWAQFHSVLETSTHDVALHGNGTFHLYLKDGSENLLNGRPIILQFNHGYYSKPHPKGSTYAYHVTRSDYHYYYRKVTGFENPPEPSEKLGRMKLVAKLEDGVSMEIGFEASSRRIAIWGKAEDPSGVEHPTIIALRLAVPDSIEVKDGDGLAQWESIVDDTALDVVSSSGSKERIPYLEKWIDAKKKLSFSKGIQSALTTGKLLGRRKLTVAPKSLRDSALHVGSYSGVFPFQHYRYYYQDREGGEIDKNRRLEIEIK
;
A
#
# COMPACT_ATOMS: atom_id res chain seq x y z
N MET A 1 -43.08 41.33 56.61
CA MET A 1 -42.69 41.70 55.23
C MET A 1 -41.18 41.87 55.19
N LYS A 2 -40.46 40.85 54.73
CA LYS A 2 -39.01 40.85 54.56
C LYS A 2 -38.69 40.08 53.28
N THR A 3 -37.89 40.72 52.45
CA THR A 3 -37.46 40.36 51.10
C THR A 3 -36.58 39.10 51.12
N SER A 4 -36.85 38.15 50.21
CA SER A 4 -35.99 37.00 49.95
C SER A 4 -35.24 37.23 48.62
N PRO A 5 -33.93 36.97 48.54
CA PRO A 5 -33.14 37.30 47.35
C PRO A 5 -33.32 36.24 46.26
N ARG A 6 -33.41 36.71 45.01
CA ARG A 6 -33.38 35.85 43.82
C ARG A 6 -32.00 35.22 43.68
N LEU A 7 -31.93 33.90 43.82
CA LEU A 7 -30.77 33.09 43.50
C LEU A 7 -30.65 33.02 41.97
N LEU A 8 -29.68 33.73 41.40
CA LEU A 8 -29.34 33.68 39.98
C LEU A 8 -28.59 32.37 39.71
N PHE A 9 -29.27 31.39 39.13
CA PHE A 9 -28.66 30.13 38.70
C PHE A 9 -27.91 30.37 37.37
N LEU A 10 -26.58 30.50 37.45
CA LEU A 10 -25.71 30.64 36.30
C LEU A 10 -25.44 29.23 35.72
N LEU A 11 -26.28 28.82 34.77
CA LEU A 11 -26.10 27.61 33.97
C LEU A 11 -24.88 27.80 33.05
N ILE A 12 -23.71 27.35 33.51
CA ILE A 12 -22.54 27.18 32.65
C ILE A 12 -22.85 25.99 31.74
N PHE A 13 -23.34 26.27 30.53
CA PHE A 13 -23.28 25.31 29.43
C PHE A 13 -21.80 25.07 29.12
N ALA A 14 -21.24 23.99 29.67
CA ALA A 14 -20.01 23.42 29.14
C ALA A 14 -20.32 22.95 27.71
N LEU A 15 -19.95 23.76 26.72
CA LEU A 15 -19.91 23.31 25.33
C LEU A 15 -18.95 22.12 25.29
N PRO A 16 -19.38 20.91 24.87
CA PRO A 16 -18.42 19.90 24.47
C PRO A 16 -17.71 20.46 23.25
N LEU A 17 -16.42 20.78 23.41
CA LEU A 17 -15.52 21.03 22.29
C LEU A 17 -15.48 19.73 21.50
N SER A 18 -16.37 19.66 20.51
CA SER A 18 -16.46 18.55 19.57
C SER A 18 -15.18 18.63 18.76
N LEU A 19 -14.19 17.82 19.13
CA LEU A 19 -13.10 17.44 18.24
C LEU A 19 -13.76 16.83 17.01
N SER A 20 -13.98 17.66 15.99
CA SER A 20 -14.45 17.23 14.69
C SER A 20 -13.31 16.42 14.08
N PHE A 21 -13.27 15.12 14.40
CA PHE A 21 -12.54 14.14 13.64
C PHE A 21 -12.99 14.32 12.20
N GLY A 22 -12.08 14.73 11.31
CA GLY A 22 -12.40 15.07 9.93
C GLY A 22 -13.34 14.04 9.32
N GLN A 23 -14.60 14.43 9.13
CA GLN A 23 -15.59 13.55 8.52
C GLN A 23 -15.06 13.18 7.15
N VAL A 24 -14.86 11.89 6.93
CA VAL A 24 -14.57 11.35 5.60
C VAL A 24 -15.84 11.58 4.78
N GLN A 25 -15.88 12.68 4.03
CA GLN A 25 -17.06 13.05 3.26
C GLN A 25 -17.18 12.10 2.07
N ILE A 26 -18.21 11.24 2.12
CA ILE A 26 -18.57 10.32 1.05
C ILE A 26 -19.53 11.05 0.11
N HIS A 27 -19.27 10.95 -1.18
CA HIS A 27 -20.08 11.56 -2.23
C HIS A 27 -20.67 10.48 -3.13
N GLU A 28 -21.86 10.75 -3.67
CA GLU A 28 -22.46 9.93 -4.72
C GLU A 28 -21.91 10.35 -6.07
N TRP A 29 -21.53 9.36 -6.88
CA TRP A 29 -21.01 9.54 -8.23
C TRP A 29 -21.86 8.71 -9.18
N THR A 30 -22.47 9.36 -10.15
CA THR A 30 -23.38 8.75 -11.12
C THR A 30 -22.77 8.83 -12.51
N ASN A 31 -22.73 7.70 -13.22
CA ASN A 31 -22.28 7.68 -14.61
C ASN A 31 -23.43 8.04 -15.59
N LYS A 32 -23.11 8.26 -16.87
CA LYS A 32 -24.11 8.54 -17.91
C LYS A 32 -25.17 7.44 -18.12
N ALA A 33 -24.86 6.22 -17.70
CA ALA A 33 -25.80 5.09 -17.74
C ALA A 33 -26.72 5.03 -16.50
N GLY A 34 -26.68 6.03 -15.61
CA GLY A 34 -27.52 6.12 -14.42
C GLY A 34 -27.07 5.23 -13.25
N ARG A 35 -25.87 4.62 -13.31
CA ARG A 35 -25.33 3.82 -12.22
C ARG A 35 -24.63 4.72 -11.20
N THR A 36 -25.06 4.63 -9.94
CA THR A 36 -24.52 5.42 -8.82
C THR A 36 -23.61 4.58 -7.92
N ILE A 37 -22.51 5.18 -7.46
CA ILE A 37 -21.57 4.63 -6.48
C ILE A 37 -21.32 5.65 -5.35
N LYS A 38 -21.00 5.18 -4.14
CA LYS A 38 -20.64 6.03 -2.99
C LYS A 38 -19.14 5.95 -2.75
N ALA A 39 -18.42 7.05 -2.92
CA ALA A 39 -16.96 7.06 -2.83
C ALA A 39 -16.42 8.37 -2.26
N LYS A 40 -15.20 8.31 -1.70
CA LYS A 40 -14.50 9.50 -1.20
C LYS A 40 -13.85 10.24 -2.37
N PHE A 41 -14.02 11.56 -2.44
CA PHE A 41 -13.27 12.41 -3.36
C PHE A 41 -11.79 12.51 -2.95
N LEU A 42 -10.87 12.36 -3.91
CA LEU A 42 -9.44 12.62 -3.67
C LEU A 42 -8.96 13.89 -4.37
N ARG A 43 -9.25 14.04 -5.66
CA ARG A 43 -8.89 15.21 -6.48
C ARG A 43 -9.64 15.17 -7.82
N SER A 44 -9.75 16.30 -8.50
CA SER A 44 -10.16 16.39 -9.91
C SER A 44 -9.21 17.31 -10.67
N ASP A 45 -9.11 17.09 -11.97
CA ASP A 45 -8.60 18.05 -12.94
C ASP A 45 -9.67 18.33 -14.01
N ALA A 46 -9.29 18.97 -15.12
CA ALA A 46 -10.22 19.34 -16.19
C ALA A 46 -10.85 18.13 -16.90
N GLU A 47 -10.22 16.96 -16.86
CA GLU A 47 -10.63 15.78 -17.64
C GLU A 47 -11.11 14.62 -16.77
N THR A 48 -10.60 14.50 -15.54
CA THR A 48 -10.81 13.34 -14.69
C THR A 48 -11.08 13.69 -13.24
N VAL A 49 -11.78 12.80 -12.54
CA VAL A 49 -11.94 12.79 -11.09
C VAL A 49 -11.35 11.51 -10.51
N THR A 50 -10.55 11.64 -9.47
CA THR A 50 -10.01 10.50 -8.71
C THR A 50 -10.85 10.31 -7.44
N ILE A 51 -11.41 9.11 -7.28
CA ILE A 51 -12.20 8.71 -6.12
C ILE A 51 -11.54 7.51 -5.41
N PHE A 52 -11.77 7.39 -4.11
CA PHE A 52 -11.39 6.22 -3.31
C PHE A 52 -12.63 5.39 -2.98
N LEU A 53 -12.66 4.16 -3.47
CA LEU A 53 -13.75 3.21 -3.33
C LEU A 53 -13.15 1.82 -3.02
N ASN A 54 -13.71 1.09 -2.06
CA ASN A 54 -13.33 -0.30 -1.73
C ASN A 54 -11.80 -0.50 -1.52
N GLY A 55 -11.13 0.49 -0.95
CA GLY A 55 -9.69 0.42 -0.66
C GLY A 55 -8.77 0.70 -1.86
N ARG A 56 -9.30 1.18 -2.99
CA ARG A 56 -8.55 1.49 -4.22
C ARG A 56 -8.90 2.88 -4.76
N ASN A 57 -7.94 3.48 -5.46
CA ASN A 57 -8.16 4.72 -6.21
C ASN A 57 -8.68 4.40 -7.61
N PHE A 58 -9.79 5.02 -8.00
CA PHE A 58 -10.33 4.94 -9.36
C PHE A 58 -10.24 6.31 -10.01
N VAL A 59 -9.72 6.37 -11.23
CA VAL A 59 -9.72 7.57 -12.07
C VAL A 59 -10.86 7.44 -13.06
N LEU A 60 -11.86 8.32 -12.94
CA LEU A 60 -13.02 8.37 -13.80
C LEU A 60 -12.89 9.57 -14.74
N LYS A 61 -13.20 9.39 -16.03
CA LYS A 61 -13.30 10.53 -16.95
C LYS A 61 -14.55 11.33 -16.60
N LEU A 62 -14.43 12.65 -16.47
CA LEU A 62 -15.57 13.52 -16.20
C LEU A 62 -16.63 13.39 -17.31
N ALA A 63 -16.20 13.18 -18.55
CA ALA A 63 -17.09 12.97 -19.70
C ALA A 63 -17.96 11.72 -19.60
N ASP A 64 -17.62 10.73 -18.76
CA ASP A 64 -18.40 9.50 -18.55
C ASP A 64 -19.39 9.63 -17.38
N LEU A 65 -19.34 10.75 -16.64
CA LEU A 65 -20.20 11.04 -15.50
C LEU A 65 -21.42 11.87 -15.89
N SER A 66 -22.47 11.81 -15.06
CA SER A 66 -23.62 12.70 -15.16
C SER A 66 -23.20 14.15 -14.96
N GLU A 67 -23.97 15.10 -15.49
CA GLU A 67 -23.69 16.54 -15.34
C GLU A 67 -23.59 16.96 -13.87
N GLU A 68 -24.43 16.36 -13.01
CA GLU A 68 -24.41 16.57 -11.56
C GLU A 68 -23.10 16.11 -10.92
N SER A 69 -22.63 14.92 -11.27
CA SER A 69 -21.35 14.39 -10.76
C SER A 69 -20.15 15.17 -11.29
N GLN A 70 -20.22 15.71 -12.52
CA GLN A 70 -19.21 16.63 -13.04
C GLN A 70 -19.20 17.96 -12.28
N ALA A 71 -20.37 18.55 -12.00
CA ALA A 71 -20.50 19.76 -11.21
C ALA A 71 -19.98 19.56 -9.78
N GLN A 72 -20.28 18.40 -9.18
CA GLN A 72 -19.76 18.01 -7.87
C GLN A 72 -18.22 17.93 -7.87
N ALA A 73 -17.61 17.29 -8.88
CA ALA A 73 -16.16 17.23 -9.00
C ALA A 73 -15.51 18.62 -9.05
N ARG A 74 -16.10 19.54 -9.83
CA ARG A 74 -15.64 20.93 -9.93
C ARG A 74 -15.76 21.66 -8.59
N LYS A 75 -16.90 21.50 -7.89
CA LYS A 75 -17.15 22.11 -6.58
C LYS A 75 -16.15 21.63 -5.52
N LEU A 76 -15.83 20.33 -5.51
CA LEU A 76 -14.88 19.73 -4.57
C LEU A 76 -13.41 20.03 -4.89
N SER A 77 -13.13 20.45 -6.12
CA SER A 77 -11.78 20.82 -6.58
C SER A 77 -11.49 22.31 -6.41
N ALA A 78 -12.50 23.12 -6.12
CA ALA A 78 -12.30 24.53 -5.84
C ALA A 78 -11.51 24.69 -4.53
N PRO A 79 -10.37 25.41 -4.53
CA PRO A 79 -9.69 25.73 -3.28
C PRO A 79 -10.65 26.54 -2.40
N SER A 80 -10.84 26.13 -1.13
CA SER A 80 -11.52 26.94 -0.14
C SER A 80 -10.75 28.25 0.04
N VAL A 81 -11.22 29.33 -0.57
CA VAL A 81 -10.65 30.67 -0.43
C VAL A 81 -10.89 31.16 1.01
N PRO A 82 -9.85 31.39 1.82
CA PRO A 82 -9.95 32.23 3.02
C PRO A 82 -10.18 33.69 2.57
N PRO A 83 -10.90 34.53 3.34
CA PRO A 83 -11.24 35.89 2.92
C PRO A 83 -10.00 36.72 2.51
N LEU A 84 -10.07 37.29 1.31
CA LEU A 84 -9.06 38.10 0.65
C LEU A 84 -8.80 39.41 1.41
N VAL A 85 -7.55 39.65 1.82
CA VAL A 85 -6.99 41.00 1.91
C VAL A 85 -6.48 41.40 0.52
N PRO A 86 -6.91 42.54 -0.05
CA PRO A 86 -6.59 42.90 -1.43
C PRO A 86 -5.21 43.56 -1.53
N VAL A 87 -4.36 43.06 -2.45
CA VAL A 87 -3.23 43.84 -2.97
C VAL A 87 -3.36 43.88 -4.49
N ALA A 88 -3.31 45.11 -5.00
CA ALA A 88 -3.58 45.53 -6.37
C ALA A 88 -2.50 45.09 -7.39
N PRO A 89 -2.78 45.15 -8.71
CA PRO A 89 -2.08 44.43 -9.77
C PRO A 89 -1.14 45.31 -10.61
N ALA A 90 -0.15 44.69 -11.27
CA ALA A 90 0.49 45.16 -12.53
C ALA A 90 1.35 44.01 -13.13
N PRO A 91 1.71 44.03 -14.42
CA PRO A 91 0.86 43.58 -15.53
C PRO A 91 1.54 42.56 -16.47
N GLU A 92 0.72 42.06 -17.39
CA GLU A 92 0.98 41.09 -18.45
C GLU A 92 2.13 41.44 -19.41
N THR A 93 2.73 40.42 -20.01
CA THR A 93 3.13 40.48 -21.43
C THR A 93 3.13 39.07 -22.04
N SER A 94 2.39 38.93 -23.13
CA SER A 94 2.25 37.74 -23.97
C SER A 94 3.24 37.76 -25.16
N PRO A 95 3.36 36.65 -25.94
CA PRO A 95 4.56 36.24 -26.69
C PRO A 95 4.53 36.63 -28.18
N PRO A 96 5.46 36.10 -29.02
CA PRO A 96 4.96 35.23 -30.09
C PRO A 96 5.85 34.04 -30.49
N ALA A 97 5.21 33.16 -31.26
CA ALA A 97 5.64 31.87 -31.78
C ALA A 97 6.62 31.91 -32.97
N GLY A 98 7.21 30.74 -33.29
CA GLY A 98 7.83 30.44 -34.58
C GLY A 98 8.11 28.94 -34.75
N GLN A 99 7.36 28.29 -35.66
CA GLN A 99 7.64 26.95 -36.19
C GLN A 99 8.66 27.04 -37.33
N SER A 100 9.60 26.09 -37.45
CA SER A 100 9.81 25.35 -38.72
C SER A 100 10.74 24.14 -38.53
N SER A 101 10.50 23.17 -39.41
CA SER A 101 10.99 21.79 -39.50
C SER A 101 12.47 21.60 -39.84
N GLY A 102 13.04 20.48 -39.37
CA GLY A 102 14.30 19.91 -39.88
C GLY A 102 14.40 18.41 -39.59
N SER A 103 14.45 17.60 -40.66
CA SER A 103 14.63 16.14 -40.65
C SER A 103 16.07 15.74 -40.34
N SER A 104 16.29 14.77 -39.45
CA SER A 104 17.46 13.89 -39.49
C SER A 104 17.27 12.60 -38.70
N THR A 105 17.51 11.49 -39.39
CA THR A 105 17.69 10.11 -38.94
C THR A 105 18.66 9.93 -37.77
N THR A 106 18.25 9.23 -36.71
CA THR A 106 19.16 8.42 -35.88
C THR A 106 18.41 7.36 -35.07
N LYS A 107 19.01 6.16 -34.98
CA LYS A 107 18.65 5.06 -34.09
C LYS A 107 18.59 5.55 -32.65
N THR A 108 17.50 5.27 -31.93
CA THR A 108 17.45 5.50 -30.48
C THR A 108 16.64 4.41 -29.79
N SER A 109 17.31 3.72 -28.88
CA SER A 109 16.75 2.91 -27.80
C SER A 109 15.57 3.64 -27.15
N SER A 110 14.35 3.16 -27.37
CA SER A 110 13.15 3.71 -26.76
C SER A 110 13.12 3.35 -25.28
N LYS A 111 13.50 4.31 -24.43
CA LYS A 111 13.16 4.33 -23.01
C LYS A 111 11.64 4.27 -22.89
N PRO A 112 11.02 3.29 -22.19
CA PRO A 112 9.57 3.27 -22.08
C PRO A 112 9.13 4.38 -21.11
N ILE A 113 8.70 5.51 -21.66
CA ILE A 113 7.94 6.51 -20.91
C ILE A 113 6.49 6.03 -20.93
N GLY A 114 6.03 5.42 -19.84
CA GLY A 114 4.63 5.09 -19.65
C GLY A 114 3.78 6.37 -19.60
N GLN A 115 2.55 6.30 -20.14
CA GLN A 115 1.56 7.37 -20.08
C GLN A 115 1.44 7.93 -18.65
N GLY A 116 1.73 9.23 -18.49
CA GLY A 116 1.54 9.97 -17.24
C GLY A 116 2.78 10.15 -16.35
N GLY A 117 4.01 10.03 -16.89
CA GLY A 117 5.24 10.42 -16.17
C GLY A 117 5.60 9.51 -15.00
N LYS A 118 4.98 8.34 -14.88
CA LYS A 118 5.34 7.33 -13.87
C LYS A 118 6.46 6.46 -14.41
N THR A 119 7.56 6.39 -13.65
CA THR A 119 8.61 5.41 -13.86
C THR A 119 8.04 4.00 -13.67
N VAL A 120 8.02 3.22 -14.75
CA VAL A 120 7.52 1.85 -14.75
C VAL A 120 8.47 0.92 -15.49
N LEU A 121 8.50 -0.33 -15.06
CA LEU A 121 9.04 -1.46 -15.80
C LEU A 121 8.27 -1.63 -17.12
N PRO A 122 8.90 -2.17 -18.18
CA PRO A 122 8.17 -2.60 -19.38
C PRO A 122 7.11 -3.64 -18.99
N VAL A 123 6.01 -3.72 -19.75
CA VAL A 123 4.89 -4.61 -19.43
C VAL A 123 4.51 -5.48 -20.61
N LEU A 124 3.82 -6.59 -20.35
CA LEU A 124 3.35 -7.53 -21.38
C LEU A 124 2.40 -6.88 -22.39
N GLY A 125 1.69 -5.81 -21.99
CA GLY A 125 0.95 -4.93 -22.90
C GLY A 125 -0.38 -5.50 -23.44
N SER A 126 -0.68 -6.77 -23.20
CA SER A 126 -1.93 -7.41 -23.64
C SER A 126 -2.40 -8.52 -22.69
N GLY A 127 -3.64 -8.99 -22.88
CA GLY A 127 -4.25 -10.04 -22.07
C GLY A 127 -4.55 -9.62 -20.62
N LYS A 128 -4.88 -10.60 -19.77
CA LYS A 128 -5.23 -10.35 -18.35
C LYS A 128 -4.05 -9.80 -17.52
N TRP A 129 -2.83 -9.94 -18.02
CA TRP A 129 -1.60 -9.47 -17.39
C TRP A 129 -0.98 -8.24 -18.06
N ALA A 130 -1.75 -7.50 -18.87
CA ALA A 130 -1.22 -6.39 -19.68
C ALA A 130 -0.43 -5.33 -18.89
N GLN A 131 -0.76 -5.11 -17.61
CA GLN A 131 -0.10 -4.13 -16.73
C GLN A 131 1.09 -4.70 -15.94
N PHE A 132 1.40 -5.98 -16.12
CA PHE A 132 2.46 -6.67 -15.42
C PHE A 132 3.69 -6.80 -16.31
N HIS A 133 4.86 -6.68 -15.70
CA HIS A 133 6.15 -6.94 -16.32
C HIS A 133 6.31 -8.44 -16.54
N SER A 134 6.15 -9.25 -15.50
CA SER A 134 6.33 -10.70 -15.62
C SER A 134 5.34 -11.45 -14.75
N VAL A 135 4.96 -12.66 -15.16
CA VAL A 135 4.02 -13.51 -14.44
C VAL A 135 4.48 -14.97 -14.42
N LEU A 136 4.14 -15.67 -13.35
CA LEU A 136 4.15 -17.13 -13.22
C LEU A 136 2.74 -17.56 -12.86
N GLU A 137 2.09 -18.29 -13.75
CA GLU A 137 0.80 -18.91 -13.45
C GLU A 137 0.99 -20.36 -13.03
N THR A 138 0.27 -20.78 -12.00
CA THR A 138 0.30 -22.16 -11.50
C THR A 138 -1.11 -22.62 -11.16
N SER A 139 -1.27 -23.91 -10.85
CA SER A 139 -2.56 -24.47 -10.43
C SER A 139 -3.00 -24.06 -9.02
N THR A 140 -2.11 -23.49 -8.20
CA THR A 140 -2.39 -23.17 -6.79
C THR A 140 -2.28 -21.68 -6.49
N HIS A 141 -1.56 -20.94 -7.31
CA HIS A 141 -1.36 -19.50 -7.17
C HIS A 141 -0.76 -18.90 -8.44
N ASP A 142 -0.90 -17.59 -8.59
CA ASP A 142 -0.10 -16.83 -9.56
C ASP A 142 0.80 -15.84 -8.84
N VAL A 143 1.95 -15.59 -9.44
CA VAL A 143 2.89 -14.57 -8.99
C VAL A 143 3.12 -13.60 -10.14
N ALA A 144 2.92 -12.31 -9.92
CA ALA A 144 3.07 -11.32 -10.96
C ALA A 144 3.85 -10.09 -10.48
N LEU A 145 4.88 -9.69 -11.22
CA LEU A 145 5.60 -8.44 -11.02
C LEU A 145 4.87 -7.32 -11.78
N HIS A 146 4.25 -6.40 -11.06
CA HIS A 146 3.53 -5.29 -11.66
C HIS A 146 4.50 -4.25 -12.24
N GLY A 147 4.07 -3.47 -13.24
CA GLY A 147 4.91 -2.45 -13.89
C GLY A 147 5.49 -1.39 -12.94
N ASN A 148 4.94 -1.20 -11.75
CA ASN A 148 5.49 -0.28 -10.73
C ASN A 148 6.56 -0.92 -9.82
N GLY A 149 6.93 -2.19 -10.05
CA GLY A 149 7.92 -2.91 -9.24
C GLY A 149 7.35 -3.65 -8.01
N THR A 150 6.02 -3.70 -7.81
CA THR A 150 5.43 -4.49 -6.72
C THR A 150 5.10 -5.92 -7.17
N PHE A 151 5.39 -6.91 -6.34
CA PHE A 151 5.03 -8.30 -6.61
C PHE A 151 3.67 -8.62 -6.01
N HIS A 152 2.81 -9.27 -6.79
CA HIS A 152 1.48 -9.70 -6.42
C HIS A 152 1.44 -11.23 -6.36
N LEU A 153 0.89 -11.77 -5.29
CA LEU A 153 0.62 -13.19 -5.11
C LEU A 153 -0.90 -13.40 -5.04
N TYR A 154 -1.46 -14.05 -6.05
CA TYR A 154 -2.87 -14.44 -6.08
C TYR A 154 -2.99 -15.90 -5.69
N LEU A 155 -3.72 -16.20 -4.61
CA LEU A 155 -3.98 -17.58 -4.20
C LEU A 155 -5.22 -18.13 -4.91
N LYS A 156 -5.19 -19.43 -5.25
CA LYS A 156 -6.27 -20.10 -5.96
C LYS A 156 -6.56 -21.49 -5.38
N ASP A 157 -7.80 -21.94 -5.54
CA ASP A 157 -8.19 -23.34 -5.36
C ASP A 157 -8.93 -23.81 -6.62
N GLY A 158 -8.23 -24.54 -7.49
CA GLY A 158 -8.76 -24.86 -8.82
C GLY A 158 -8.98 -23.60 -9.67
N SER A 159 -10.23 -23.38 -10.09
CA SER A 159 -10.63 -22.18 -10.86
C SER A 159 -11.01 -20.99 -9.98
N GLU A 160 -11.14 -21.18 -8.67
CA GLU A 160 -11.57 -20.12 -7.75
C GLU A 160 -10.39 -19.30 -7.26
N ASN A 161 -10.54 -17.97 -7.28
CA ASN A 161 -9.59 -17.08 -6.64
C ASN A 161 -9.94 -16.94 -5.16
N LEU A 162 -8.96 -17.19 -4.30
CA LEU A 162 -9.09 -17.02 -2.86
C LEU A 162 -8.96 -15.52 -2.50
N LEU A 163 -9.27 -15.18 -1.24
CA LEU A 163 -9.16 -13.81 -0.72
C LEU A 163 -9.90 -12.77 -1.58
N ASN A 164 -11.09 -13.12 -2.08
CA ASN A 164 -11.88 -12.30 -3.01
C ASN A 164 -11.12 -11.85 -4.27
N GLY A 165 -10.16 -12.66 -4.74
CA GLY A 165 -9.32 -12.31 -5.89
C GLY A 165 -8.36 -11.14 -5.64
N ARG A 166 -8.18 -10.73 -4.39
CA ARG A 166 -7.21 -9.71 -4.02
C ARG A 166 -5.83 -10.35 -3.82
N PRO A 167 -4.75 -9.74 -4.36
CA PRO A 167 -3.42 -10.29 -4.19
C PRO A 167 -2.89 -9.97 -2.79
N ILE A 168 -2.06 -10.88 -2.29
CA ILE A 168 -1.07 -10.56 -1.26
C ILE A 168 0.04 -9.76 -1.94
N ILE A 169 0.37 -8.59 -1.40
CA ILE A 169 1.33 -7.65 -2.03
C ILE A 169 2.68 -7.74 -1.32
N LEU A 170 3.74 -8.00 -2.09
CA LEU A 170 5.12 -8.01 -1.67
C LEU A 170 5.83 -6.78 -2.24
N GLN A 171 6.46 -5.99 -1.36
CA GLN A 171 7.25 -4.84 -1.77
C GLN A 171 8.34 -4.52 -0.76
N PHE A 172 9.39 -3.84 -1.23
CA PHE A 172 10.32 -3.15 -0.35
C PHE A 172 9.78 -1.78 0.01
N ASN A 173 9.88 -1.44 1.29
CA ASN A 173 9.87 -0.07 1.76
C ASN A 173 11.32 0.38 1.92
N HIS A 174 11.59 1.64 1.60
CA HIS A 174 12.94 2.19 1.59
C HIS A 174 12.90 3.70 1.79
N GLY A 175 13.92 4.22 2.46
CA GLY A 175 14.02 5.64 2.77
C GLY A 175 15.12 5.88 3.80
N TYR A 176 15.04 6.99 4.51
CA TYR A 176 16.03 7.35 5.52
C TYR A 176 15.39 8.10 6.68
N TYR A 177 16.11 8.13 7.80
CA TYR A 177 15.79 8.98 8.94
C TYR A 177 16.72 10.19 8.93
N SER A 178 16.16 11.41 8.97
CA SER A 178 17.00 12.61 9.11
C SER A 178 17.47 12.84 10.56
N LYS A 179 16.77 12.23 11.51
CA LYS A 179 17.08 12.18 12.95
C LYS A 179 16.61 10.85 13.52
N PRO A 180 17.15 10.37 14.66
CA PRO A 180 16.68 9.15 15.30
C PRO A 180 15.16 9.16 15.51
N HIS A 181 14.49 8.05 15.21
CA HIS A 181 13.04 7.92 15.39
C HIS A 181 12.64 8.27 16.83
N PRO A 182 11.58 9.06 17.08
CA PRO A 182 11.20 9.51 18.43
C PRO A 182 10.94 8.38 19.44
N LYS A 183 10.59 7.19 18.94
CA LYS A 183 10.37 5.95 19.70
C LYS A 183 11.43 4.86 19.49
N GLY A 184 12.58 5.19 18.89
CA GLY A 184 13.68 4.27 18.65
C GLY A 184 13.44 3.18 17.59
N SER A 185 12.44 3.34 16.71
CA SER A 185 12.22 2.41 15.60
C SER A 185 13.24 2.63 14.48
N THR A 186 13.75 1.56 13.88
CA THR A 186 14.59 1.60 12.67
C THR A 186 13.84 1.15 11.42
N TYR A 187 12.51 1.05 11.50
CA TYR A 187 11.66 0.54 10.43
C TYR A 187 11.61 1.49 9.22
N ALA A 188 11.63 0.93 8.00
CA ALA A 188 11.42 1.67 6.76
C ALA A 188 9.92 1.72 6.39
N TYR A 189 9.35 2.93 6.34
CA TYR A 189 7.95 3.15 5.96
C TYR A 189 7.75 3.23 4.44
N HIS A 190 6.54 2.97 3.97
CA HIS A 190 6.18 3.04 2.55
C HIS A 190 5.84 4.47 2.07
N VAL A 191 5.93 5.45 2.97
CA VAL A 191 5.64 6.87 2.75
C VAL A 191 6.46 7.71 3.73
N THR A 192 6.67 8.99 3.40
CA THR A 192 7.27 9.96 4.32
C THR A 192 6.43 10.08 5.59
N ARG A 193 7.10 10.05 6.74
CA ARG A 193 6.55 10.21 8.09
C ARG A 193 7.40 11.23 8.81
N SER A 194 7.15 12.51 8.52
CA SER A 194 7.90 13.63 9.12
C SER A 194 7.74 13.67 10.64
N ASP A 195 6.61 13.20 11.16
CA ASP A 195 6.36 12.97 12.59
C ASP A 195 7.36 11.99 13.24
N TYR A 196 7.97 11.12 12.44
CA TYR A 196 8.98 10.17 12.84
C TYR A 196 10.37 10.48 12.29
N HIS A 197 10.55 11.66 11.67
CA HIS A 197 11.78 12.06 10.98
C HIS A 197 12.16 11.14 9.81
N TYR A 198 11.19 10.38 9.28
CA TYR A 198 11.41 9.45 8.19
C TYR A 198 10.98 10.04 6.84
N TYR A 199 11.84 9.88 5.83
CA TYR A 199 11.62 10.36 4.48
C TYR A 199 11.73 9.19 3.50
N TYR A 200 10.69 9.02 2.70
CA TYR A 200 10.64 7.99 1.67
C TYR A 200 11.48 8.44 0.47
N ARG A 201 12.40 7.59 0.00
CA ARG A 201 13.14 7.83 -1.25
C ARG A 201 12.31 7.30 -2.41
N LYS A 202 11.84 8.17 -3.31
CA LYS A 202 10.99 7.69 -4.43
C LYS A 202 11.82 6.88 -5.43
N VAL A 203 11.17 5.88 -6.03
CA VAL A 203 11.70 5.21 -7.22
C VAL A 203 11.63 6.17 -8.40
N THR A 204 12.79 6.45 -9.00
CA THR A 204 12.96 7.34 -10.16
C THR A 204 13.19 6.56 -11.45
N GLY A 205 13.68 5.31 -11.36
CA GLY A 205 14.08 4.49 -12.51
C GLY A 205 14.10 3.00 -12.22
N PHE A 206 14.24 2.22 -13.28
CA PHE A 206 14.82 0.88 -13.21
C PHE A 206 16.01 0.85 -14.17
N GLU A 207 17.12 0.28 -13.74
CA GLU A 207 18.31 0.13 -14.58
C GLU A 207 18.24 -1.17 -15.35
N ASN A 208 18.32 -1.06 -16.68
CA ASN A 208 18.36 -2.18 -17.63
C ASN A 208 17.40 -3.31 -17.25
N PRO A 209 16.09 -3.02 -17.06
CA PRO A 209 15.16 -4.05 -16.66
C PRO A 209 15.13 -5.16 -17.72
N PRO A 210 15.03 -6.44 -17.32
CA PRO A 210 14.90 -7.53 -18.28
C PRO A 210 13.60 -7.42 -19.07
N GLU A 211 13.49 -8.17 -20.15
CA GLU A 211 12.26 -8.20 -20.94
C GLU A 211 11.08 -8.79 -20.15
N PRO A 212 9.84 -8.29 -20.35
CA PRO A 212 8.63 -8.88 -19.84
C PRO A 212 8.51 -10.38 -20.17
N SER A 213 7.98 -11.19 -19.24
CA SER A 213 7.93 -12.64 -19.41
C SER A 213 6.73 -13.31 -18.73
N GLU A 214 6.09 -14.26 -19.41
CA GLU A 214 5.07 -15.14 -18.84
C GLU A 214 5.66 -16.38 -18.13
N LYS A 215 6.98 -16.40 -17.93
CA LYS A 215 7.72 -17.49 -17.26
C LYS A 215 8.55 -16.93 -16.12
N LEU A 216 7.92 -16.14 -15.24
CA LEU A 216 8.60 -15.57 -14.07
C LEU A 216 9.21 -16.70 -13.22
N GLY A 217 10.53 -16.64 -13.03
CA GLY A 217 11.27 -17.56 -12.18
C GLY A 217 12.18 -16.78 -11.25
N ARG A 218 13.49 -16.87 -11.51
CA ARG A 218 14.49 -16.01 -10.87
C ARG A 218 14.57 -14.67 -11.59
N MET A 219 14.62 -13.59 -10.82
CA MET A 219 14.71 -12.22 -11.31
C MET A 219 15.71 -11.42 -10.46
N LYS A 220 16.47 -10.54 -11.10
CA LYS A 220 17.21 -9.45 -10.44
C LYS A 220 16.73 -8.14 -11.06
N LEU A 221 16.31 -7.20 -10.22
CA LEU A 221 15.98 -5.83 -10.63
C LEU A 221 16.90 -4.86 -9.90
N VAL A 222 17.19 -3.73 -10.54
CA VAL A 222 17.88 -2.61 -9.91
C VAL A 222 16.97 -1.39 -10.03
N ALA A 223 16.33 -1.02 -8.93
CA ALA A 223 15.54 0.21 -8.85
C ALA A 223 16.48 1.38 -8.60
N LYS A 224 16.31 2.48 -9.35
CA LYS A 224 16.94 3.76 -9.04
C LYS A 224 16.02 4.56 -8.15
N LEU A 225 16.55 5.11 -7.06
CA LEU A 225 15.83 5.92 -6.09
C LEU A 225 16.28 7.39 -6.18
N GLU A 226 15.61 8.28 -5.46
CA GLU A 226 16.07 9.65 -5.22
C GLU A 226 17.47 9.66 -4.55
N ASP A 227 18.20 10.77 -4.74
CA ASP A 227 19.60 11.01 -4.33
C ASP A 227 20.64 10.04 -4.92
N GLY A 228 20.33 9.42 -6.06
CA GLY A 228 21.26 8.53 -6.76
C GLY A 228 21.44 7.15 -6.13
N VAL A 229 20.66 6.82 -5.09
CA VAL A 229 20.66 5.50 -4.46
C VAL A 229 20.14 4.46 -5.44
N SER A 230 20.77 3.29 -5.45
CA SER A 230 20.28 2.11 -6.18
C SER A 230 19.77 1.07 -5.20
N MET A 231 18.77 0.30 -5.59
CA MET A 231 18.27 -0.81 -4.77
C MET A 231 18.23 -2.08 -5.60
N GLU A 232 19.09 -3.04 -5.27
CA GLU A 232 19.06 -4.37 -5.85
C GLU A 232 17.92 -5.18 -5.22
N ILE A 233 17.10 -5.81 -6.05
CA ILE A 233 16.00 -6.68 -5.64
C ILE A 233 16.21 -8.04 -6.30
N GLY A 234 16.44 -9.06 -5.48
CA GLY A 234 16.44 -10.44 -5.91
C GLY A 234 15.11 -11.10 -5.60
N PHE A 235 14.59 -11.84 -6.56
CA PHE A 235 13.32 -12.54 -6.45
C PHE A 235 13.39 -13.92 -7.09
N GLU A 236 12.78 -14.92 -6.45
CA GLU A 236 12.61 -16.26 -7.00
C GLU A 236 11.15 -16.68 -6.82
N ALA A 237 10.48 -17.09 -7.88
CA ALA A 237 9.17 -17.72 -7.83
C ALA A 237 9.18 -19.10 -8.49
N SER A 238 8.33 -19.97 -7.95
CA SER A 238 8.14 -21.35 -8.38
C SER A 238 6.74 -21.81 -7.98
N SER A 239 6.35 -23.02 -8.37
CA SER A 239 5.06 -23.62 -8.05
C SER A 239 4.82 -23.91 -6.56
N ARG A 240 5.82 -23.73 -5.68
CA ARG A 240 5.68 -23.96 -4.23
C ARG A 240 6.31 -22.91 -3.35
N ARG A 241 7.18 -22.06 -3.91
CA ARG A 241 7.99 -21.15 -3.12
C ARG A 241 8.22 -19.84 -3.84
N ILE A 242 8.11 -18.77 -3.07
CA ILE A 242 8.56 -17.43 -3.40
C ILE A 242 9.66 -17.03 -2.43
N ALA A 243 10.71 -16.38 -2.90
CA ALA A 243 11.73 -15.80 -2.06
C ALA A 243 12.13 -14.40 -2.55
N ILE A 244 12.34 -13.47 -1.62
CA ILE A 244 12.70 -12.10 -1.92
C ILE A 244 13.78 -11.58 -0.96
N TRP A 245 14.73 -10.84 -1.52
CA TRP A 245 15.85 -10.24 -0.80
C TRP A 245 16.34 -9.00 -1.57
N GLY A 246 17.17 -8.18 -0.96
CA GLY A 246 17.58 -6.94 -1.59
C GLY A 246 18.47 -6.08 -0.72
N LYS A 247 19.12 -5.11 -1.36
CA LYS A 247 20.10 -4.23 -0.75
C LYS A 247 20.00 -2.85 -1.37
N ALA A 248 20.10 -1.82 -0.54
CA ALA A 248 20.34 -0.47 -0.98
C ALA A 248 21.84 -0.20 -1.12
N GLU A 249 22.21 0.45 -2.21
CA GLU A 249 23.56 0.91 -2.52
C GLU A 249 23.54 2.43 -2.55
N ASP A 250 24.05 3.00 -1.47
CA ASP A 250 24.16 4.44 -1.31
C ASP A 250 25.42 4.98 -2.02
N PRO A 251 25.31 6.08 -2.79
CA PRO A 251 26.48 6.72 -3.37
C PRO A 251 27.36 7.36 -2.29
N SER A 252 28.63 7.55 -2.62
CA SER A 252 29.55 8.30 -1.76
C SER A 252 29.01 9.71 -1.51
N GLY A 253 28.87 10.08 -0.24
CA GLY A 253 28.38 11.40 0.17
C GLY A 253 26.86 11.51 0.34
N VAL A 254 26.11 10.40 0.33
CA VAL A 254 24.70 10.46 0.77
C VAL A 254 24.63 10.98 2.21
N GLU A 255 23.73 11.92 2.47
CA GLU A 255 23.64 12.56 3.79
C GLU A 255 23.12 11.59 4.87
N HIS A 256 22.13 10.77 4.50
CA HIS A 256 21.49 9.82 5.41
C HIS A 256 21.47 8.43 4.79
N PRO A 257 21.96 7.40 5.49
CA PRO A 257 21.99 6.04 4.97
C PRO A 257 20.58 5.52 4.71
N THR A 258 20.44 4.76 3.62
CA THR A 258 19.18 4.13 3.24
C THR A 258 18.91 2.93 4.12
N ILE A 259 17.71 2.90 4.70
CA ILE A 259 17.17 1.73 5.39
C ILE A 259 16.11 1.06 4.53
N ILE A 260 15.97 -0.26 4.68
CA ILE A 260 15.00 -1.06 3.93
C ILE A 260 14.19 -1.95 4.87
N ALA A 261 12.97 -2.27 4.44
CA ALA A 261 12.15 -3.31 5.05
C ALA A 261 11.32 -4.00 3.96
N LEU A 262 11.13 -5.31 4.10
CA LEU A 262 10.21 -6.08 3.29
C LEU A 262 8.82 -6.06 3.92
N ARG A 263 7.82 -5.69 3.13
CA ARG A 263 6.42 -5.71 3.50
C ARG A 263 5.69 -6.77 2.68
N LEU A 264 5.03 -7.69 3.38
CA LEU A 264 4.04 -8.61 2.81
C LEU A 264 2.66 -8.20 3.33
N ALA A 265 1.80 -7.62 2.48
CA ALA A 265 0.48 -7.16 2.86
C ALA A 265 -0.60 -8.16 2.43
N VAL A 266 -1.27 -8.76 3.42
CA VAL A 266 -2.44 -9.61 3.19
C VAL A 266 -3.69 -8.72 3.20
N PRO A 267 -4.52 -8.79 2.14
CA PRO A 267 -5.69 -7.94 2.00
C PRO A 267 -6.83 -8.37 2.93
N ASP A 268 -7.91 -7.59 2.90
CA ASP A 268 -9.24 -8.06 3.25
C ASP A 268 -9.53 -9.38 2.51
N SER A 269 -9.82 -10.39 3.30
CA SER A 269 -10.01 -11.77 2.86
C SER A 269 -11.48 -12.10 2.59
N ILE A 270 -12.41 -11.28 3.09
CA ILE A 270 -13.85 -11.37 2.88
C ILE A 270 -14.42 -9.99 2.55
N GLU A 271 -15.59 -9.95 1.92
CA GLU A 271 -16.35 -8.71 1.71
C GLU A 271 -17.15 -8.42 2.98
N VAL A 272 -16.88 -7.29 3.62
CA VAL A 272 -17.61 -6.86 4.81
C VAL A 272 -18.76 -5.95 4.37
N LYS A 273 -20.00 -6.36 4.67
CA LYS A 273 -21.19 -5.56 4.36
C LYS A 273 -21.56 -4.67 5.54
N ASP A 274 -22.23 -3.56 5.23
CA ASP A 274 -22.77 -2.67 6.26
C ASP A 274 -23.77 -3.43 7.13
N GLY A 275 -23.56 -3.38 8.45
CA GLY A 275 -24.39 -4.07 9.44
C GLY A 275 -23.96 -5.51 9.74
N ASP A 276 -22.96 -6.07 9.04
CA ASP A 276 -22.40 -7.36 9.44
C ASP A 276 -21.71 -7.26 10.81
N GLY A 277 -21.85 -8.32 11.59
CA GLY A 277 -21.14 -8.52 12.84
C GLY A 277 -20.47 -9.88 12.92
N LEU A 278 -19.98 -10.21 14.11
CA LEU A 278 -19.25 -11.45 14.37
C LEU A 278 -20.03 -12.71 13.93
N ALA A 279 -21.33 -12.76 14.19
CA ALA A 279 -22.17 -13.90 13.85
C ALA A 279 -22.23 -14.15 12.32
N GLN A 280 -22.27 -13.08 11.52
CA GLN A 280 -22.26 -13.19 10.07
C GLN A 280 -20.88 -13.66 9.57
N TRP A 281 -19.80 -13.13 10.13
CA TRP A 281 -18.44 -13.47 9.71
C TRP A 281 -18.00 -14.86 10.14
N GLU A 282 -18.54 -15.40 11.23
CA GLU A 282 -18.14 -16.70 11.78
C GLU A 282 -18.25 -17.82 10.76
N SER A 283 -19.38 -17.90 10.04
CA SER A 283 -19.58 -18.92 9.01
C SER A 283 -18.66 -18.77 7.78
N ILE A 284 -18.13 -17.58 7.52
CA ILE A 284 -17.30 -17.27 6.34
C ILE A 284 -15.82 -17.48 6.66
N VAL A 285 -15.38 -16.93 7.79
CA VAL A 285 -13.99 -16.99 8.28
C VAL A 285 -13.69 -18.38 8.84
N ASP A 286 -14.65 -18.96 9.57
CA ASP A 286 -14.60 -20.30 10.13
C ASP A 286 -13.30 -20.53 10.92
N ASP A 287 -12.56 -21.60 10.61
CA ASP A 287 -11.34 -22.01 11.28
C ASP A 287 -10.09 -21.22 10.89
N THR A 288 -10.22 -20.19 10.04
CA THR A 288 -9.07 -19.45 9.51
C THR A 288 -8.27 -18.74 10.61
N ALA A 289 -6.96 -19.01 10.65
CA ALA A 289 -6.07 -18.45 11.66
C ALA A 289 -4.62 -18.31 11.17
N LEU A 290 -3.83 -17.52 11.92
CA LEU A 290 -2.37 -17.55 11.89
C LEU A 290 -1.85 -18.37 13.07
N ASP A 291 -1.13 -19.45 12.80
CA ASP A 291 -0.28 -20.10 13.78
C ASP A 291 1.13 -19.52 13.66
N VAL A 292 1.62 -18.86 14.70
CA VAL A 292 2.94 -18.22 14.72
C VAL A 292 3.87 -18.93 15.68
N VAL A 293 5.16 -18.93 15.35
CA VAL A 293 6.22 -19.20 16.32
C VAL A 293 6.80 -17.86 16.71
N SER A 294 6.62 -17.43 17.95
CA SER A 294 7.15 -16.15 18.44
C SER A 294 8.68 -16.18 18.50
N SER A 295 9.32 -15.01 18.62
CA SER A 295 10.78 -14.94 18.77
C SER A 295 11.31 -15.71 19.99
N SER A 296 10.48 -15.92 21.04
CA SER A 296 10.82 -16.74 22.20
C SER A 296 10.61 -18.25 21.99
N GLY A 297 10.16 -18.66 20.80
CA GLY A 297 9.86 -20.05 20.47
C GLY A 297 8.45 -20.52 20.85
N SER A 298 7.61 -19.63 21.42
CA SER A 298 6.24 -19.97 21.78
C SER A 298 5.39 -20.18 20.53
N LYS A 299 4.61 -21.26 20.49
CA LYS A 299 3.62 -21.51 19.43
C LYS A 299 2.31 -20.87 19.84
N GLU A 300 1.79 -19.96 19.04
CA GLU A 300 0.61 -19.15 19.36
C GLU A 300 -0.35 -19.13 18.17
N ARG A 301 -1.65 -19.25 18.45
CA ARG A 301 -2.69 -19.16 17.42
C ARG A 301 -3.39 -17.81 17.52
N ILE A 302 -3.50 -17.11 16.40
CA ILE A 302 -4.19 -15.84 16.23
C ILE A 302 -5.42 -16.08 15.34
N PRO A 303 -6.62 -16.23 15.92
CA PRO A 303 -7.84 -16.42 15.15
C PRO A 303 -8.18 -15.20 14.30
N TYR A 304 -8.75 -15.39 13.11
CA TYR A 304 -9.17 -14.26 12.27
C TYR A 304 -10.34 -13.47 12.87
N LEU A 305 -11.11 -14.05 13.79
CA LEU A 305 -12.22 -13.41 14.49
C LEU A 305 -11.80 -12.79 15.84
N GLU A 306 -10.50 -12.69 16.13
CA GLU A 306 -9.99 -11.94 17.28
C GLU A 306 -9.30 -10.66 16.82
N LYS A 307 -9.69 -9.51 17.38
CA LYS A 307 -9.05 -8.23 17.06
C LYS A 307 -7.58 -8.25 17.46
N TRP A 308 -6.74 -7.56 16.68
CA TRP A 308 -5.31 -7.45 16.97
C TRP A 308 -5.02 -6.91 18.38
N ILE A 309 -5.82 -5.97 18.89
CA ILE A 309 -5.63 -5.43 20.24
C ILE A 309 -5.83 -6.47 21.33
N ASP A 310 -6.76 -7.40 21.14
CA ASP A 310 -7.09 -8.40 22.15
C ASP A 310 -6.13 -9.58 22.08
N ALA A 311 -5.75 -10.00 20.86
CA ALA A 311 -4.68 -10.96 20.65
C ALA A 311 -3.36 -10.46 21.29
N LYS A 312 -2.99 -9.18 21.10
CA LYS A 312 -1.77 -8.58 21.66
C LYS A 312 -1.72 -8.54 23.19
N LYS A 313 -2.88 -8.54 23.87
CA LYS A 313 -2.91 -8.57 25.34
C LYS A 313 -2.59 -9.97 25.90
N LYS A 314 -2.83 -11.01 25.11
CA LYS A 314 -2.79 -12.41 25.54
C LYS A 314 -1.55 -13.16 25.02
N LEU A 315 -1.02 -12.72 23.88
CA LEU A 315 -0.01 -13.45 23.10
C LEU A 315 1.30 -12.64 22.98
N SER A 316 2.42 -13.33 22.80
CA SER A 316 3.76 -12.75 22.76
C SER A 316 4.27 -12.37 21.36
N PHE A 317 3.57 -12.76 20.28
CA PHE A 317 3.96 -12.48 18.88
C PHE A 317 4.28 -11.01 18.58
N SER A 318 3.74 -10.07 19.37
CA SER A 318 3.99 -8.63 19.22
C SER A 318 5.48 -8.26 19.39
N LYS A 319 6.25 -9.09 20.11
CA LYS A 319 7.71 -8.96 20.28
C LYS A 319 8.52 -9.45 19.07
N GLY A 320 7.86 -10.00 18.06
CA GLY A 320 8.46 -10.61 16.87
C GLY A 320 8.12 -12.09 16.75
N ILE A 321 8.28 -12.61 15.54
CA ILE A 321 8.01 -14.00 15.16
C ILE A 321 9.17 -14.59 14.36
N GLN A 322 9.34 -15.90 14.45
CA GLN A 322 10.25 -16.70 13.63
C GLN A 322 9.57 -17.12 12.32
N SER A 323 8.28 -17.47 12.40
CA SER A 323 7.48 -17.89 11.25
C SER A 323 6.00 -17.71 11.53
N ALA A 324 5.20 -17.70 10.47
CA ALA A 324 3.75 -17.79 10.54
C ALA A 324 3.22 -18.75 9.49
N LEU A 325 2.31 -19.63 9.89
CA LEU A 325 1.52 -20.49 9.04
C LEU A 325 0.08 -19.97 9.04
N THR A 326 -0.47 -19.70 7.87
CA THR A 326 -1.89 -19.40 7.70
C THR A 326 -2.59 -20.61 7.09
N THR A 327 -3.71 -21.01 7.70
CA THR A 327 -4.58 -22.10 7.24
C THR A 327 -6.03 -21.78 7.52
N GLY A 328 -6.94 -22.53 6.90
CA GLY A 328 -8.37 -22.55 7.17
C GLY A 328 -9.18 -22.16 5.95
N LYS A 329 -10.49 -22.05 6.13
CA LYS A 329 -11.49 -21.88 5.06
C LYS A 329 -11.15 -20.81 4.02
N LEU A 330 -10.66 -19.64 4.42
CA LEU A 330 -10.34 -18.54 3.49
C LEU A 330 -9.13 -18.81 2.59
N LEU A 331 -8.31 -19.81 2.93
CA LEU A 331 -7.20 -20.29 2.11
C LEU A 331 -7.56 -21.57 1.33
N GLY A 332 -8.81 -22.05 1.43
CA GLY A 332 -9.24 -23.32 0.85
C GLY A 332 -8.31 -24.45 1.29
N ARG A 333 -7.83 -25.25 0.33
CA ARG A 333 -6.86 -26.32 0.61
C ARG A 333 -5.42 -25.85 0.78
N ARG A 334 -5.15 -24.54 0.69
CA ARG A 334 -3.78 -24.01 0.67
C ARG A 334 -3.25 -23.80 2.09
N LYS A 335 -1.96 -24.04 2.27
CA LYS A 335 -1.22 -23.64 3.48
C LYS A 335 -0.15 -22.65 3.11
N LEU A 336 -0.16 -21.48 3.74
CA LEU A 336 0.77 -20.39 3.46
C LEU A 336 1.73 -20.21 4.64
N THR A 337 3.00 -20.55 4.46
CA THR A 337 4.04 -20.31 5.46
C THR A 337 4.86 -19.09 5.06
N VAL A 338 5.07 -18.16 5.99
CA VAL A 338 5.93 -16.99 5.84
C VAL A 338 7.04 -17.05 6.88
N ALA A 339 8.29 -17.11 6.43
CA ALA A 339 9.45 -17.14 7.32
C ALA A 339 10.70 -16.62 6.59
N PRO A 340 11.57 -15.84 7.24
CA PRO A 340 12.90 -15.58 6.69
C PRO A 340 13.76 -16.84 6.79
N LYS A 341 14.71 -16.99 5.88
CA LYS A 341 15.70 -18.08 5.94
C LYS A 341 16.57 -17.99 7.20
N SER A 342 16.79 -16.78 7.72
CA SER A 342 17.49 -16.52 8.97
C SER A 342 17.04 -15.20 9.57
N LEU A 343 16.93 -15.14 10.90
CA LEU A 343 16.66 -13.91 11.66
C LEU A 343 17.93 -13.18 12.13
N ARG A 344 19.12 -13.61 11.69
CA ARG A 344 20.37 -12.92 12.02
C ARG A 344 20.24 -11.43 11.65
N ASP A 345 20.49 -10.57 12.62
CA ASP A 345 20.42 -9.11 12.52
C ASP A 345 19.14 -8.57 11.89
N SER A 346 18.03 -9.30 12.03
CA SER A 346 16.75 -8.94 11.44
C SER A 346 15.60 -9.26 12.38
N ALA A 347 14.41 -8.76 12.05
CA ALA A 347 13.20 -9.04 12.82
C ALA A 347 12.02 -9.19 11.87
N LEU A 348 11.23 -10.25 12.07
CA LEU A 348 9.94 -10.44 11.42
C LEU A 348 8.84 -10.13 12.44
N HIS A 349 7.89 -9.30 12.05
CA HIS A 349 6.69 -9.00 12.82
C HIS A 349 5.46 -9.26 11.98
N VAL A 350 4.34 -9.56 12.63
CA VAL A 350 3.02 -9.65 11.99
C VAL A 350 2.00 -8.81 12.75
N GLY A 351 1.11 -8.15 12.02
CA GLY A 351 -0.03 -7.49 12.62
C GLY A 351 -0.68 -6.43 11.76
N SER A 352 -1.61 -5.72 12.37
CA SER A 352 -2.34 -4.61 11.76
C SER A 352 -2.67 -3.53 12.78
N TYR A 353 -3.54 -2.60 12.38
CA TYR A 353 -4.17 -1.66 13.30
C TYR A 353 -4.87 -2.42 14.43
N SER A 354 -4.81 -1.87 15.63
CA SER A 354 -5.27 -2.54 16.85
C SER A 354 -6.76 -2.89 16.82
N GLY A 355 -7.59 -2.01 16.23
CA GLY A 355 -9.05 -2.14 16.22
C GLY A 355 -9.66 -3.07 15.17
N VAL A 356 -8.84 -3.65 14.27
CA VAL A 356 -9.33 -4.49 13.15
C VAL A 356 -9.06 -5.98 13.41
N PHE A 357 -9.77 -6.82 12.67
CA PHE A 357 -9.59 -8.27 12.64
C PHE A 357 -8.53 -8.67 11.60
N PRO A 358 -7.81 -9.80 11.78
CA PRO A 358 -6.89 -10.31 10.76
C PRO A 358 -7.52 -10.48 9.38
N PHE A 359 -8.77 -10.97 9.28
CA PHE A 359 -9.43 -11.12 7.97
C PHE A 359 -9.62 -9.79 7.22
N GLN A 360 -9.62 -8.64 7.91
CA GLN A 360 -9.82 -7.34 7.27
C GLN A 360 -8.54 -6.82 6.62
N HIS A 361 -7.38 -7.13 7.19
CA HIS A 361 -6.05 -7.04 6.58
C HIS A 361 -4.98 -7.18 7.67
N TYR A 362 -3.79 -7.61 7.27
CA TYR A 362 -2.60 -7.55 8.11
C TYR A 362 -1.34 -7.53 7.26
N ARG A 363 -0.20 -7.26 7.89
CA ARG A 363 1.08 -7.18 7.21
C ARG A 363 2.12 -7.96 7.99
N TYR A 364 3.02 -8.58 7.25
CA TYR A 364 4.33 -8.94 7.77
C TYR A 364 5.31 -7.82 7.46
N TYR A 365 6.13 -7.52 8.45
CA TYR A 365 7.22 -6.56 8.34
C TYR A 365 8.50 -7.30 8.66
N TYR A 366 9.34 -7.46 7.65
CA TYR A 366 10.65 -8.07 7.79
C TYR A 366 11.71 -7.00 7.59
N GLN A 367 12.39 -6.64 8.67
CA GLN A 367 13.32 -5.53 8.70
C GLN A 367 14.72 -6.00 9.05
N ASP A 368 15.69 -5.36 8.43
CA ASP A 368 17.08 -5.41 8.84
C ASP A 368 17.30 -4.48 10.06
N ARG A 369 18.11 -4.91 11.02
CA ARG A 369 18.36 -4.11 12.24
C ARG A 369 19.46 -3.07 12.03
N GLU A 370 20.45 -3.38 11.20
CA GLU A 370 21.58 -2.49 10.89
C GLU A 370 21.21 -1.48 9.79
N GLY A 371 20.27 -1.86 8.91
CA GLY A 371 19.74 -1.03 7.85
C GLY A 371 20.36 -1.39 6.50
N GLY A 372 19.55 -1.24 5.44
CA GLY A 372 20.04 -1.20 4.07
C GLY A 372 20.25 -2.54 3.39
N GLU A 373 20.27 -3.68 4.10
CA GLU A 373 20.46 -4.99 3.44
C GLU A 373 19.62 -6.12 4.05
N ILE A 374 18.99 -6.91 3.19
CA ILE A 374 18.46 -8.23 3.48
C ILE A 374 19.09 -9.15 2.44
N ASP A 375 20.17 -9.83 2.82
CA ASP A 375 20.93 -10.67 1.89
C ASP A 375 20.19 -11.99 1.55
N LYS A 376 20.69 -12.72 0.54
CA LYS A 376 20.07 -13.97 0.06
C LYS A 376 20.02 -15.09 1.12
N ASN A 377 20.89 -15.08 2.13
CA ASN A 377 20.87 -16.02 3.25
C ASN A 377 19.87 -15.62 4.35
N ARG A 378 19.39 -14.38 4.32
CA ARG A 378 18.33 -13.85 5.18
C ARG A 378 16.98 -13.65 4.47
N ARG A 379 16.92 -13.87 3.16
CA ARG A 379 15.73 -13.71 2.31
C ARG A 379 14.42 -14.14 2.98
N LEU A 380 13.37 -13.35 2.76
CA LEU A 380 12.02 -13.73 3.15
C LEU A 380 11.50 -14.82 2.21
N GLU A 381 10.93 -15.87 2.78
CA GLU A 381 10.39 -16.99 2.01
C GLU A 381 8.90 -17.16 2.30
N ILE A 382 8.17 -17.47 1.24
CA ILE A 382 6.75 -17.80 1.28
C ILE A 382 6.62 -19.19 0.66
N GLU A 383 6.15 -20.15 1.45
CA GLU A 383 5.89 -21.51 0.99
C GLU A 383 4.37 -21.71 0.85
N ILE A 384 3.94 -22.28 -0.27
CA ILE A 384 2.54 -22.53 -0.60
C ILE A 384 2.38 -24.03 -0.84
N LYS A 385 1.60 -24.70 0.00
CA LYS A 385 1.31 -26.14 -0.09
C LYS A 385 -0.13 -26.42 -0.45
#